data_AF-A0A151ZGP0-F1
#
_entry.id   AF-A0A151ZGP0-F1
#
_cell.length_a   1.000
_cell.length_b   1.000
_cell.length_c   1.000
_cell.angle_alpha   90.00
_cell.angle_beta   90.00
_cell.angle_gamma   90.00
#
_symmetry.space_group_name_H-M   'P 1'
#
loop_
_entity.id
_entity.type
_entity.pdbx_description
1 polymer ?
#
loop_
_entity_poly.entity_id
_entity_poly.type
_entity_poly.pdbx_seq_one_letter_code
_entity_poly.pdbx_strand_id
1 'polypeptide(L)'
;MYQDSVLDSLPHHWSSNYDTKLELKHFSRKQTNTMKQQNAASSVYMDINGDGILDQMHSITSTNPDSNPLLFKGSQCLGLANDCKLSTCPPTFIRNPETGELEVVHIVSNGMATSISPKGIENWKTDTNVQWDHTQEPYPYASVQPFSFYSQGHKSNVLVVGSSSMAILDNYGEVMITLSKMNEKTTLTRLVDTYNPVLAPPVIGDLNNDGYSDIILNTLHGYKVYNQTEILYF
;
A
#
# COMPACT_ATOMS: atom_id res chain seq x y z
N MET A 1 -28.95 3.72 16.71
CA MET A 1 -28.22 5.00 16.60
C MET A 1 -27.15 4.98 17.67
N TYR A 2 -25.88 4.77 17.30
CA TYR A 2 -24.74 4.97 18.18
C TYR A 2 -23.85 5.96 17.43
N GLN A 3 -23.98 7.25 17.77
CA GLN A 3 -23.16 8.35 17.27
C GLN A 3 -22.33 8.93 18.42
N ASP A 4 -21.99 8.11 19.41
CA ASP A 4 -21.11 8.56 20.46
C ASP A 4 -19.72 8.67 19.85
N SER A 5 -19.19 9.88 19.82
CA SER A 5 -17.85 10.16 19.34
C SER A 5 -16.89 9.24 20.10
N VAL A 6 -15.97 8.57 19.40
CA VAL A 6 -14.91 7.79 20.06
C VAL A 6 -14.12 8.68 21.02
N LEU A 7 -14.12 10.00 20.81
CA LEU A 7 -13.53 10.99 21.71
C LEU A 7 -14.28 11.10 23.06
N ASP A 8 -15.59 10.87 23.10
CA ASP A 8 -16.41 10.94 24.32
C ASP A 8 -16.27 9.69 25.20
N SER A 9 -15.77 8.59 24.63
CA SER A 9 -15.52 7.33 25.35
C SER A 9 -14.08 7.21 25.86
N LEU A 10 -13.23 8.20 25.61
CA LEU A 10 -11.90 8.27 26.20
C LEU A 10 -12.00 8.79 27.65
N PRO A 11 -11.27 8.18 28.60
CA PRO A 11 -11.35 8.55 30.02
C PRO A 11 -10.81 9.95 30.35
N HIS A 12 -10.32 10.70 29.36
CA HIS A 12 -9.67 12.00 29.52
C HIS A 12 -10.20 12.96 28.44
N HIS A 13 -10.93 14.00 28.86
CA HIS A 13 -11.42 15.05 27.96
C HIS A 13 -10.23 15.91 27.49
N TRP A 14 -10.00 15.93 26.18
CA TRP A 14 -9.04 16.83 25.56
C TRP A 14 -9.68 18.21 25.46
N SER A 15 -9.26 19.12 26.33
CA SER A 15 -9.86 20.45 26.45
C SER A 15 -9.05 21.53 25.74
N SER A 16 -7.80 21.21 25.38
CA SER A 16 -6.86 22.17 24.83
C SER A 16 -5.85 21.53 23.88
N ASN A 17 -5.39 22.31 22.90
CA ASN A 17 -4.30 21.96 21.98
C ASN A 17 -2.95 21.72 22.71
N TYR A 18 -2.87 22.05 24.00
CA TYR A 18 -1.72 21.77 24.87
C TYR A 18 -1.79 20.40 25.58
N ASP A 19 -2.94 19.70 25.54
CA ASP A 19 -3.12 18.37 26.17
C ASP A 19 -2.42 17.25 25.36
N THR A 20 -1.99 17.51 24.13
CA THR A 20 -1.23 16.57 23.29
C THR A 20 0.27 16.68 23.54
N LYS A 21 0.72 16.32 24.75
CA LYS A 21 2.14 16.00 24.94
C LYS A 21 2.36 14.52 24.66
N LEU A 22 2.66 14.18 23.40
CA LEU A 22 3.13 12.86 23.02
C LEU A 22 4.54 12.65 23.56
N GLU A 23 4.66 12.11 24.77
CA GLU A 23 5.94 11.73 25.35
C GLU A 23 6.39 10.36 24.84
N LEU A 24 7.61 10.30 24.34
CA LEU A 24 8.22 9.09 23.79
C LEU A 24 8.52 8.07 24.91
N LYS A 25 7.55 7.22 25.23
CA LYS A 25 7.79 6.09 26.14
C LYS A 25 8.64 5.04 25.42
N HIS A 26 9.79 4.74 26.01
CA HIS A 26 10.72 3.74 25.51
C HIS A 26 10.10 2.34 25.62
N PHE A 27 9.73 1.76 24.49
CA PHE A 27 9.39 0.34 24.44
C PHE A 27 10.68 -0.47 24.39
N SER A 28 11.03 -1.11 25.52
CA SER A 28 12.11 -2.10 25.53
C SER A 28 11.58 -3.42 24.99
N ARG A 29 12.05 -3.80 23.79
CA ARG A 29 11.77 -5.11 23.20
C ARG A 29 12.49 -6.17 24.02
N LYS A 30 11.73 -7.02 24.70
CA LYS A 30 12.27 -8.21 25.38
C LYS A 30 12.91 -9.12 24.33
N GLN A 31 14.23 -9.24 24.35
CA GLN A 31 14.94 -10.19 23.48
C GLN A 31 14.56 -11.62 23.89
N THR A 32 13.81 -12.30 23.04
CA THR A 32 13.68 -13.75 23.08
C THR A 32 14.95 -14.35 22.49
N ASN A 33 15.70 -15.09 23.29
CA ASN A 33 16.84 -15.87 22.84
C ASN A 33 16.34 -17.01 21.94
N THR A 34 16.38 -16.82 20.62
CA THR A 34 16.22 -17.92 19.68
C THR A 34 17.53 -18.69 19.60
N MET A 35 17.53 -19.93 20.12
CA MET A 35 18.63 -20.87 19.95
C MET A 35 18.97 -21.03 18.47
N LYS A 36 20.27 -21.03 18.16
CA LYS A 36 20.79 -21.37 16.83
C LYS A 36 20.40 -22.80 16.49
N GLN A 37 19.49 -22.98 15.53
CA GLN A 37 19.29 -24.26 14.87
C GLN A 37 19.99 -24.23 13.51
N GLN A 38 20.87 -25.20 13.31
CA GLN A 38 21.78 -25.32 12.18
C GLN A 38 21.04 -25.56 10.86
N ASN A 39 21.70 -25.13 9.78
CA ASN A 39 21.35 -25.30 8.38
C ASN A 39 20.66 -26.64 8.04
N ALA A 40 19.39 -26.58 7.69
CA ALA A 40 18.70 -27.56 6.88
C ALA A 40 17.71 -26.82 5.97
N ALA A 41 17.58 -27.27 4.71
CA ALA A 41 16.74 -26.64 3.70
C ALA A 41 15.33 -26.38 4.22
N SER A 42 14.90 -25.11 4.16
CA SER A 42 13.60 -24.65 4.63
C SER A 42 12.50 -25.19 3.71
N SER A 43 11.88 -26.31 4.10
CA SER A 43 10.62 -26.75 3.53
C SER A 43 9.50 -26.01 4.27
N VAL A 44 8.77 -25.15 3.57
CA VAL A 44 7.59 -24.49 4.12
C VAL A 44 6.39 -25.38 3.83
N TYR A 45 5.62 -25.70 4.86
CA TYR A 45 4.39 -26.45 4.73
C TYR A 45 3.21 -25.50 4.94
N MET A 46 2.29 -25.47 3.97
CA MET A 46 1.05 -24.70 4.02
C MET A 46 -0.04 -25.52 3.34
N ASP A 47 -1.23 -25.59 3.94
CA ASP A 47 -2.40 -26.20 3.32
C ASP A 47 -2.94 -25.22 2.26
N ILE A 48 -2.64 -25.50 0.99
CA ILE A 48 -2.95 -24.58 -0.12
C ILE A 48 -4.39 -24.79 -0.62
N ASN A 49 -4.94 -25.99 -0.46
CA ASN A 49 -6.25 -26.36 -1.01
C ASN A 49 -7.38 -26.40 0.04
N GLY A 50 -7.06 -26.22 1.32
CA GLY A 50 -8.00 -26.17 2.43
C GLY A 50 -8.59 -27.53 2.80
N ASP A 51 -7.90 -28.63 2.48
CA ASP A 51 -8.36 -29.99 2.79
C ASP A 51 -7.95 -30.45 4.21
N GLY A 52 -7.21 -29.62 4.95
CA GLY A 52 -6.71 -29.91 6.28
C GLY A 52 -5.41 -30.72 6.29
N ILE A 53 -4.79 -30.95 5.13
CA ILE A 53 -3.49 -31.61 4.97
C ILE A 53 -2.45 -30.54 4.62
N LEU A 54 -1.29 -30.61 5.28
CA LEU A 54 -0.18 -29.71 4.98
C LEU A 54 0.50 -30.10 3.66
N ASP A 55 0.41 -29.23 2.64
CA ASP A 55 1.14 -29.42 1.40
C ASP A 55 2.62 -29.02 1.56
N GLN A 56 3.51 -29.77 0.93
CA GLN A 56 4.93 -29.44 0.90
C GLN A 56 5.21 -28.47 -0.27
N MET A 57 5.47 -27.21 0.04
CA MET A 57 5.88 -26.23 -0.97
C MET A 57 7.35 -26.48 -1.32
N HIS A 58 7.60 -27.14 -2.45
CA HIS A 58 8.94 -27.16 -3.04
C HIS A 58 9.18 -25.82 -3.74
N SER A 59 10.17 -25.04 -3.31
CA SER A 59 10.61 -23.89 -4.11
C SER A 59 11.26 -24.45 -5.39
N ILE A 60 10.55 -24.38 -6.52
CA ILE A 60 11.12 -24.77 -7.80
C ILE A 60 11.97 -23.59 -8.28
N THR A 61 13.22 -23.53 -7.85
CA THR A 61 14.26 -22.76 -8.54
C THR A 61 14.70 -23.58 -9.74
N SER A 62 14.07 -23.37 -10.90
CA SER A 62 14.58 -23.92 -12.15
C SER A 62 15.92 -23.25 -12.46
N THR A 63 17.01 -24.02 -12.38
CA THR A 63 18.32 -23.64 -12.92
C THR A 63 18.49 -24.12 -14.37
N ASN A 64 17.41 -24.46 -15.06
CA ASN A 64 17.48 -24.97 -16.42
C ASN A 64 17.63 -23.79 -17.41
N PRO A 65 18.77 -23.63 -18.09
CA PRO A 65 18.98 -22.54 -19.04
C PRO A 65 18.08 -22.63 -20.29
N ASP A 66 17.43 -23.78 -20.52
CA ASP A 66 16.67 -24.04 -21.76
C ASP A 66 15.13 -24.02 -21.58
N SER A 67 14.62 -23.80 -20.36
CA SER A 67 13.18 -23.63 -20.18
C SER A 67 12.78 -22.21 -20.57
N ASN A 68 12.27 -22.03 -21.79
CA ASN A 68 11.63 -20.79 -22.25
C ASN A 68 10.54 -20.37 -21.26
N PRO A 69 10.73 -19.32 -20.43
CA PRO A 69 9.62 -18.75 -19.71
C PRO A 69 8.69 -18.11 -20.74
N LEU A 70 7.38 -18.33 -20.60
CA LEU A 70 6.34 -17.64 -21.35
C LEU A 70 6.66 -16.15 -21.37
N LEU A 71 7.14 -15.70 -22.52
CA LEU A 71 7.66 -14.38 -22.76
C LEU A 71 6.49 -13.39 -22.74
N PHE A 72 6.16 -12.88 -21.56
CA PHE A 72 5.45 -11.61 -21.47
C PHE A 72 6.29 -10.59 -22.23
N LYS A 73 5.81 -10.15 -23.40
CA LYS A 73 6.32 -8.95 -24.08
C LYS A 73 5.93 -7.72 -23.26
N GLY A 74 6.58 -7.57 -22.11
CA GLY A 74 6.59 -6.34 -21.34
C GLY A 74 7.62 -5.38 -21.93
N SER A 75 7.23 -4.11 -21.98
CA SER A 75 8.00 -2.97 -22.49
C SER A 75 9.48 -2.98 -22.08
N GLN A 76 10.32 -2.56 -23.02
CA GLN A 76 11.78 -2.52 -22.89
C GLN A 76 12.23 -1.73 -21.65
N CYS A 77 12.72 -2.43 -20.63
CA CYS A 77 13.59 -1.85 -19.62
C CYS A 77 14.95 -1.59 -20.29
N LEU A 78 15.14 -0.39 -20.82
CA LEU A 78 16.40 0.04 -21.42
C LEU A 78 17.49 0.13 -20.35
N GLY A 79 18.46 -0.79 -20.41
CA GLY A 79 19.84 -0.54 -20.01
C GLY A 79 20.13 -0.49 -18.50
N LEU A 80 20.31 -1.67 -17.91
CA LEU A 80 21.37 -2.09 -16.97
C LEU A 80 20.80 -3.30 -16.22
N ALA A 81 21.45 -4.46 -16.37
CA ALA A 81 21.00 -5.76 -15.85
C ALA A 81 21.13 -5.85 -14.32
N ASN A 82 20.43 -4.98 -13.60
CA ASN A 82 20.09 -5.22 -12.21
C ASN A 82 18.78 -6.00 -12.22
N ASP A 83 18.79 -7.21 -11.65
CA ASP A 83 17.60 -8.02 -11.40
C ASP A 83 16.49 -7.14 -10.80
N CYS A 84 15.54 -6.70 -11.62
CA CYS A 84 14.38 -5.95 -11.17
C CYS A 84 13.47 -6.95 -10.45
N LYS A 85 13.74 -7.17 -9.17
CA LYS A 85 12.93 -8.05 -8.33
C LYS A 85 11.55 -7.43 -8.21
N LEU A 86 10.59 -8.01 -8.94
CA LEU A 86 9.18 -7.74 -8.72
C LEU A 86 8.82 -8.12 -7.29
N SER A 87 8.20 -7.19 -6.57
CA SER A 87 7.62 -7.45 -5.26
C SER A 87 6.14 -7.06 -5.27
N THR A 88 5.36 -7.63 -4.37
CA THR A 88 3.95 -7.32 -4.17
C THR A 88 3.76 -6.70 -2.79
N CYS A 89 2.68 -5.96 -2.61
CA CYS A 89 2.18 -5.60 -1.28
C CYS A 89 0.92 -6.44 -0.95
N PRO A 90 0.47 -6.47 0.32
CA PRO A 90 -0.76 -7.17 0.69
C PRO A 90 -1.95 -6.68 -0.15
N PRO A 91 -2.77 -7.58 -0.73
CA PRO A 91 -3.90 -7.20 -1.56
C PRO A 91 -5.00 -6.52 -0.73
N THR A 92 -5.90 -5.82 -1.42
CA THR A 92 -7.12 -5.25 -0.84
C THR A 92 -8.37 -5.81 -1.49
N PHE A 93 -9.53 -5.58 -0.87
CA PHE A 93 -10.82 -5.91 -1.43
C PHE A 93 -11.61 -4.63 -1.70
N ILE A 94 -12.21 -4.53 -2.88
CA ILE A 94 -13.20 -3.49 -3.21
C ILE A 94 -14.54 -4.15 -3.53
N ARG A 95 -15.61 -3.38 -3.45
CA ARG A 95 -16.93 -3.85 -3.89
C ARG A 95 -17.28 -3.20 -5.21
N ASN A 96 -17.61 -4.02 -6.20
CA ASN A 96 -18.14 -3.54 -7.47
C ASN A 96 -19.49 -2.84 -7.22
N PRO A 97 -19.66 -1.56 -7.62
CA PRO A 97 -20.89 -0.82 -7.35
C PRO A 97 -22.08 -1.32 -8.19
N GLU A 98 -21.83 -1.93 -9.36
CA GLU A 98 -22.88 -2.42 -10.27
C GLU A 98 -23.37 -3.81 -9.85
N THR A 99 -22.43 -4.72 -9.57
CA THR A 99 -22.76 -6.13 -9.27
C THR A 99 -22.87 -6.42 -7.78
N GLY A 100 -22.29 -5.58 -6.93
CA GLY A 100 -22.14 -5.82 -5.51
C GLY A 100 -21.15 -6.94 -5.16
N GLU A 101 -20.48 -7.56 -6.14
CA GLU A 101 -19.47 -8.59 -5.89
C GLU A 101 -18.21 -7.98 -5.26
N LEU A 102 -17.51 -8.76 -4.41
CA LEU A 102 -16.22 -8.37 -3.85
C LEU A 102 -15.11 -8.74 -4.82
N GLU A 103 -14.22 -7.82 -5.11
CA GLU A 103 -13.09 -8.01 -6.02
C GLU A 103 -11.79 -7.92 -5.24
N VAL A 104 -10.78 -8.69 -5.66
CA VAL A 104 -9.43 -8.65 -5.09
C VAL A 104 -8.57 -7.76 -5.96
N VAL A 105 -7.97 -6.74 -5.35
CA VAL A 105 -7.02 -5.86 -6.02
C VAL A 105 -5.63 -6.10 -5.45
N HIS A 106 -4.68 -6.36 -6.33
CA HIS A 106 -3.27 -6.47 -5.97
C HIS A 106 -2.43 -5.57 -6.87
N ILE A 107 -1.22 -5.26 -6.41
CA ILE A 107 -0.27 -4.45 -7.15
C ILE A 107 1.15 -4.99 -6.99
N VAL A 108 1.93 -4.85 -8.06
CA VAL A 108 3.35 -5.19 -8.12
C VAL A 108 4.23 -3.94 -8.20
N SER A 109 5.50 -4.07 -7.83
CA SER A 109 6.43 -2.96 -7.60
C SER A 109 6.76 -2.08 -8.79
N ASN A 110 6.42 -2.52 -10.00
CA ASN A 110 6.52 -1.71 -11.21
C ASN A 110 5.30 -0.79 -11.43
N GLY A 111 4.29 -0.86 -10.57
CA GLY A 111 3.08 -0.04 -10.60
C GLY A 111 1.88 -0.68 -11.30
N MET A 112 1.98 -1.93 -11.75
CA MET A 112 0.85 -2.63 -12.35
C MET A 112 -0.15 -3.09 -11.28
N ALA A 113 -1.33 -2.48 -11.28
CA ALA A 113 -2.46 -2.88 -10.45
C ALA A 113 -3.42 -3.77 -11.24
N THR A 114 -4.02 -4.76 -10.59
CA THR A 114 -4.94 -5.71 -11.24
C THR A 114 -6.07 -6.07 -10.31
N SER A 115 -7.31 -5.99 -10.82
CA SER A 115 -8.51 -6.49 -10.14
C SER A 115 -8.91 -7.85 -10.69
N ILE A 116 -9.25 -8.76 -9.78
CA ILE A 116 -9.70 -10.12 -10.08
C ILE A 116 -11.01 -10.36 -9.34
N SER A 117 -12.01 -10.84 -10.07
CA SER A 117 -13.30 -11.27 -9.53
C SER A 117 -13.17 -12.52 -8.64
N PRO A 118 -14.19 -12.85 -7.83
CA PRO A 118 -14.22 -14.10 -7.06
C PRO A 118 -14.12 -15.37 -7.92
N LYS A 119 -14.42 -15.25 -9.22
CA LYS A 119 -14.36 -16.34 -10.19
C LYS A 119 -12.96 -16.52 -10.80
N GLY A 120 -11.98 -15.73 -10.37
CA GLY A 120 -10.61 -15.74 -10.91
C GLY A 120 -10.48 -15.04 -12.27
N ILE A 121 -11.52 -14.31 -12.71
CA ILE A 121 -11.50 -13.55 -13.97
C ILE A 121 -10.92 -12.16 -13.69
N GLU A 122 -9.93 -11.75 -14.49
CA GLU A 122 -9.40 -10.38 -14.50
C GLU A 122 -10.49 -9.40 -14.94
N ASN A 123 -10.80 -8.43 -14.09
CA ASN A 123 -11.74 -7.37 -14.41
C ASN A 123 -11.05 -6.23 -15.16
N TRP A 124 -9.90 -5.80 -14.64
CA TRP A 124 -9.08 -4.75 -15.22
C TRP A 124 -7.63 -4.86 -14.78
N LYS A 125 -6.76 -4.23 -15.56
CA LYS A 125 -5.33 -4.16 -15.34
C LYS A 125 -4.78 -2.81 -15.79
N THR A 126 -4.15 -2.10 -14.86
CA THR A 126 -3.77 -0.70 -15.07
C THR A 126 -2.36 -0.43 -14.58
N ASP A 127 -1.58 0.28 -15.39
CA ASP A 127 -0.31 0.86 -14.95
C ASP A 127 -0.57 2.18 -14.21
N THR A 128 -0.33 2.17 -12.90
CA THR A 128 -0.56 3.32 -12.02
C THR A 128 0.58 4.33 -12.04
N ASN A 129 1.73 3.98 -12.62
CA ASN A 129 3.01 4.68 -12.45
C ASN A 129 3.48 4.79 -10.98
N VAL A 130 2.86 4.06 -10.03
CA VAL A 130 3.26 4.05 -8.62
C VAL A 130 4.25 2.92 -8.38
N GLN A 131 5.52 3.28 -8.17
CA GLN A 131 6.61 2.31 -8.10
C GLN A 131 7.24 2.29 -6.72
N TRP A 132 7.85 1.16 -6.38
CA TRP A 132 8.72 1.04 -5.23
C TRP A 132 9.87 0.08 -5.48
N ASP A 133 10.95 0.28 -4.74
CA ASP A 133 12.14 -0.55 -4.77
C ASP A 133 12.60 -0.91 -3.34
N HIS A 134 13.25 -2.06 -3.21
CA HIS A 134 13.91 -2.49 -1.98
C HIS A 134 15.43 -2.33 -2.08
N THR A 135 15.89 -1.36 -2.87
CA THR A 135 17.31 -1.08 -3.06
C THR A 135 17.78 0.08 -2.18
N GLN A 136 16.86 0.93 -1.73
CA GLN A 136 17.14 2.12 -0.92
C GLN A 136 16.67 1.93 0.52
N GLU A 137 17.48 2.39 1.47
CA GLU A 137 17.11 2.49 2.88
C GLU A 137 16.75 3.94 3.26
N PRO A 138 15.72 4.16 4.09
CA PRO A 138 14.83 3.14 4.67
C PRO A 138 13.88 2.54 3.63
N TYR A 139 13.53 1.27 3.82
CA TYR A 139 12.64 0.58 2.88
C TYR A 139 11.25 1.21 2.85
N PRO A 140 10.70 1.46 1.65
CA PRO A 140 9.36 2.01 1.50
C PRO A 140 8.30 0.98 1.92
N TYR A 141 7.24 1.47 2.55
CA TYR A 141 6.05 0.68 2.87
C TYR A 141 5.01 0.86 1.76
N ALA A 142 5.17 0.10 0.67
CA ALA A 142 4.17 0.06 -0.38
C ALA A 142 2.88 -0.58 0.13
N SER A 143 1.74 -0.03 -0.29
CA SER A 143 0.43 -0.52 0.15
C SER A 143 -0.67 -0.23 -0.85
N VAL A 144 -1.70 -1.06 -0.81
CA VAL A 144 -2.95 -0.85 -1.53
C VAL A 144 -4.10 -0.92 -0.52
N GLN A 145 -5.02 0.03 -0.57
CA GLN A 145 -6.12 0.14 0.39
C GLN A 145 -7.43 0.52 -0.31
N PRO A 146 -8.59 0.10 0.23
CA PRO A 146 -9.87 0.51 -0.31
C PRO A 146 -10.15 1.95 0.13
N PHE A 147 -10.56 2.79 -0.82
CA PHE A 147 -10.74 4.23 -0.64
C PHE A 147 -12.16 4.65 -1.04
N SER A 148 -12.65 5.71 -0.41
CA SER A 148 -13.87 6.42 -0.82
C SER A 148 -13.63 7.91 -0.62
N PHE A 149 -14.07 8.73 -1.57
CA PHE A 149 -13.99 10.19 -1.47
C PHE A 149 -14.84 10.75 -0.34
N TYR A 150 -15.89 10.04 0.07
CA TYR A 150 -16.76 10.42 1.16
C TYR A 150 -16.49 9.54 2.37
N SER A 151 -16.50 10.13 3.57
CA SER A 151 -16.19 9.41 4.81
C SER A 151 -17.18 8.29 5.13
N GLN A 152 -18.43 8.43 4.65
CA GLN A 152 -19.51 7.43 4.74
C GLN A 152 -19.80 6.73 3.40
N GLY A 153 -18.98 6.97 2.37
CA GLY A 153 -19.20 6.42 1.04
C GLY A 153 -18.87 4.94 0.92
N HIS A 154 -19.40 4.30 -0.12
CA HIS A 154 -18.94 2.97 -0.51
C HIS A 154 -17.46 3.04 -0.90
N LYS A 155 -16.66 2.10 -0.39
CA LYS A 155 -15.23 1.98 -0.73
C LYS A 155 -15.06 1.26 -2.07
N SER A 156 -15.42 1.96 -3.13
CA SER A 156 -15.33 1.48 -4.51
C SER A 156 -13.98 1.79 -5.16
N ASN A 157 -13.23 2.74 -4.60
CA ASN A 157 -11.99 3.23 -5.16
C ASN A 157 -10.79 2.53 -4.50
N VAL A 158 -9.63 2.67 -5.10
CA VAL A 158 -8.38 2.07 -4.63
C VAL A 158 -7.34 3.15 -4.43
N LEU A 159 -6.79 3.27 -3.22
CA LEU A 159 -5.59 4.05 -2.96
C LEU A 159 -4.37 3.13 -3.10
N VAL A 160 -3.44 3.52 -3.96
CA VAL A 160 -2.16 2.86 -4.18
C VAL A 160 -1.05 3.78 -3.70
N VAL A 161 -0.15 3.27 -2.86
CA VAL A 161 1.00 4.02 -2.33
C VAL A 161 2.28 3.23 -2.57
N GLY A 162 3.27 3.89 -3.18
CA GLY A 162 4.62 3.37 -3.46
C GLY A 162 5.68 4.05 -2.61
N SER A 163 6.92 4.16 -3.12
CA SER A 163 8.01 4.81 -2.36
C SER A 163 7.72 6.29 -2.14
N SER A 164 7.55 7.04 -3.23
CA SER A 164 7.40 8.51 -3.20
C SER A 164 6.29 8.96 -4.14
N SER A 165 5.37 8.07 -4.47
CA SER A 165 4.20 8.36 -5.31
C SER A 165 2.97 7.64 -4.77
N MET A 166 1.81 8.17 -5.12
CA MET A 166 0.53 7.53 -4.86
C MET A 166 -0.43 7.78 -6.02
N ALA A 167 -1.40 6.89 -6.17
CA ALA A 167 -2.47 7.02 -7.14
C ALA A 167 -3.80 6.59 -6.54
N ILE A 168 -4.88 7.19 -7.03
CA ILE A 168 -6.25 6.76 -6.72
C ILE A 168 -6.86 6.25 -8.01
N LEU A 169 -7.38 5.03 -7.97
CA LEU A 169 -8.10 4.41 -9.07
C LEU A 169 -9.58 4.34 -8.72
N ASP A 170 -10.42 4.43 -9.75
CA ASP A 170 -11.85 4.12 -9.61
C ASP A 170 -12.10 2.59 -9.61
N ASN A 171 -13.37 2.19 -9.59
CA ASN A 171 -13.76 0.78 -9.60
C ASN A 171 -13.56 0.07 -10.95
N TYR A 172 -13.28 0.80 -12.03
CA TYR A 172 -12.98 0.25 -13.35
C TYR A 172 -11.47 0.21 -13.63
N GLY A 173 -10.66 0.64 -12.67
CA GLY A 173 -9.22 0.70 -12.78
C GLY A 173 -8.70 1.95 -13.52
N GLU A 174 -9.54 2.96 -13.75
CA GLU A 174 -9.05 4.23 -14.30
C GLU A 174 -8.32 5.04 -13.22
N VAL A 175 -7.18 5.62 -13.58
CA VAL A 175 -6.39 6.44 -12.66
C VAL A 175 -7.01 7.84 -12.57
N MET A 176 -7.66 8.12 -11.44
CA MET A 176 -8.30 9.41 -11.18
C MET A 176 -7.30 10.48 -10.75
N ILE A 177 -6.36 10.09 -9.87
CA ILE A 177 -5.35 10.98 -9.31
C ILE A 177 -4.02 10.27 -9.35
N THR A 178 -2.96 10.98 -9.75
CA THR A 178 -1.58 10.53 -9.60
C THR A 178 -0.76 11.64 -8.98
N LEU A 179 -0.17 11.37 -7.82
CA LEU A 179 0.85 12.21 -7.23
C LEU A 179 2.20 11.58 -7.49
N SER A 180 2.83 12.03 -8.57
CA SER A 180 4.21 11.66 -8.89
C SER A 180 5.16 12.56 -8.12
N LYS A 181 6.19 11.96 -7.48
CA LYS A 181 7.24 12.67 -6.74
C LYS A 181 6.66 13.55 -5.63
N MET A 182 6.37 12.94 -4.49
CA MET A 182 6.14 13.62 -3.21
C MET A 182 7.43 14.31 -2.69
N ASN A 183 8.21 14.96 -3.55
CA ASN A 183 9.41 15.68 -3.18
C ASN A 183 9.01 17.10 -2.77
N GLU A 184 9.61 17.60 -1.70
CA GLU A 184 9.45 19.00 -1.32
C GLU A 184 10.24 19.88 -2.31
N LYS A 185 9.55 20.82 -2.95
CA LYS A 185 10.21 21.95 -3.60
C LYS A 185 10.59 22.95 -2.50
N THR A 186 11.66 22.69 -1.75
CA THR A 186 12.22 23.71 -0.86
C THR A 186 12.88 24.80 -1.71
N THR A 187 12.31 26.00 -1.67
CA THR A 187 12.67 27.17 -2.51
C THR A 187 14.11 27.69 -2.32
N LEU A 188 14.92 27.08 -1.44
CA LEU A 188 16.29 27.54 -1.14
C LEU A 188 17.39 26.50 -1.36
N THR A 189 17.08 25.25 -1.74
CA THR A 189 18.08 24.23 -2.06
C THR A 189 17.72 23.52 -3.36
N ARG A 190 17.82 24.29 -4.45
CA ARG A 190 17.93 23.77 -5.81
C ARG A 190 19.17 22.87 -5.85
N LEU A 191 19.03 21.54 -5.67
CA LEU A 191 19.86 20.45 -6.24
C LEU A 191 19.74 19.07 -5.57
N VAL A 192 18.93 18.85 -4.54
CA VAL A 192 18.75 17.49 -3.98
C VAL A 192 17.27 17.11 -4.02
N ASP A 193 16.89 16.25 -4.97
CA ASP A 193 15.65 15.47 -4.87
C ASP A 193 15.80 14.57 -3.63
N THR A 194 15.39 15.06 -2.47
CA THR A 194 15.55 14.30 -1.23
C THR A 194 14.55 13.16 -1.23
N TYR A 195 15.06 11.94 -1.37
CA TYR A 195 14.29 10.70 -1.21
C TYR A 195 13.49 10.78 0.10
N ASN A 196 12.16 10.69 0.00
CA ASN A 196 11.25 10.80 1.14
C ASN A 196 10.22 9.67 1.10
N PRO A 197 10.63 8.43 1.42
CA PRO A 197 9.77 7.26 1.28
C PRO A 197 8.63 7.27 2.29
N VAL A 198 7.50 6.65 1.92
CA VAL A 198 6.43 6.30 2.85
C VAL A 198 6.88 5.14 3.74
N LEU A 199 6.71 5.26 5.06
CA LEU A 199 7.23 4.31 6.07
C LEU A 199 6.16 3.45 6.74
N ALA A 200 4.88 3.71 6.48
CA ALA A 200 3.76 2.95 7.03
C ALA A 200 2.57 3.01 6.07
N PRO A 201 1.59 2.09 6.17
CA PRO A 201 0.35 2.21 5.42
C PRO A 201 -0.32 3.58 5.63
N PRO A 202 -0.97 4.16 4.61
CA PRO A 202 -1.72 5.40 4.76
C PRO A 202 -2.83 5.25 5.79
N VAL A 203 -3.15 6.34 6.48
CA VAL A 203 -4.35 6.48 7.29
C VAL A 203 -5.37 7.27 6.49
N ILE A 204 -6.58 6.73 6.37
CA ILE A 204 -7.70 7.35 5.65
C ILE A 204 -8.80 7.67 6.65
N GLY A 205 -9.30 8.91 6.64
CA GLY A 205 -10.41 9.32 7.48
C GLY A 205 -10.73 10.80 7.32
N ASP A 206 -11.91 11.20 7.77
CA ASP A 206 -12.34 12.60 7.81
C ASP A 206 -11.72 13.28 9.05
N LEU A 207 -10.67 14.08 8.85
CA LEU A 207 -9.89 14.65 9.95
C LEU A 207 -10.40 16.03 10.35
N ASN A 208 -11.12 16.71 9.47
CA ASN A 208 -11.64 18.06 9.66
C ASN A 208 -13.18 18.11 9.77
N ASN A 209 -13.85 16.95 9.68
CA ASN A 209 -15.30 16.77 9.74
C ASN A 209 -16.03 17.52 8.62
N ASP A 210 -15.47 17.52 7.40
CA ASP A 210 -16.10 18.11 6.20
C ASP A 210 -16.88 17.10 5.34
N GLY A 211 -16.88 15.83 5.75
CA GLY A 211 -17.59 14.74 5.08
C GLY A 211 -16.77 14.04 3.99
N TYR A 212 -15.58 14.54 3.67
CA TYR A 212 -14.66 13.92 2.72
C TYR A 212 -13.57 13.11 3.43
N SER A 213 -12.96 12.17 2.71
CA SER A 213 -11.87 11.37 3.27
C SER A 213 -10.52 12.05 3.04
N ASP A 214 -9.82 12.37 4.12
CA ASP A 214 -8.44 12.84 4.07
C ASP A 214 -7.46 11.66 4.10
N ILE A 215 -6.22 11.91 3.68
CA ILE A 215 -5.15 10.93 3.65
C ILE A 215 -3.95 11.44 4.45
N ILE A 216 -3.49 10.65 5.41
CA ILE A 216 -2.20 10.88 6.10
C ILE A 216 -1.19 9.84 5.63
N LEU A 217 -0.05 10.32 5.15
CA LEU A 217 1.14 9.51 4.86
C LEU A 217 2.21 9.77 5.91
N ASN A 218 2.74 8.70 6.47
CA ASN A 218 3.95 8.75 7.29
C ASN A 218 5.17 8.62 6.36
N THR A 219 6.02 9.64 6.30
CA THR A 219 7.21 9.70 5.45
C THR A 219 8.48 9.85 6.30
N LEU A 220 9.64 9.64 5.70
CA LEU A 220 10.93 9.81 6.39
C LEU A 220 11.10 11.20 7.02
N HIS A 221 10.61 12.25 6.37
CA HIS A 221 10.72 13.64 6.86
C HIS A 221 9.52 14.11 7.68
N GLY A 222 8.57 13.22 8.03
CA GLY A 222 7.39 13.55 8.84
C GLY A 222 6.08 13.14 8.17
N TYR A 223 4.98 13.83 8.49
CA TYR A 223 3.66 13.50 7.95
C TYR A 223 3.29 14.37 6.76
N LYS A 224 2.68 13.77 5.74
CA LYS A 224 1.98 14.48 4.67
C LYS A 224 0.49 14.26 4.81
N VAL A 225 -0.26 15.35 4.87
CA VAL A 225 -1.71 15.33 4.97
C VAL A 225 -2.27 15.87 3.66
N TYR A 226 -3.13 15.08 3.02
CA TYR A 226 -3.89 15.47 1.84
C TYR A 226 -5.33 15.64 2.26
N ASN A 227 -5.74 16.90 2.42
CA ASN A 227 -7.12 17.22 2.69
C ASN A 227 -7.90 17.18 1.39
N GLN A 228 -9.01 16.46 1.38
CA GLN A 228 -9.89 16.48 0.23
C GLN A 228 -10.88 17.63 0.37
N THR A 229 -10.81 18.61 -0.52
CA THR A 229 -11.82 19.66 -0.59
C THR A 229 -12.78 19.40 -1.74
N GLU A 230 -14.03 19.86 -1.60
CA GLU A 230 -15.01 19.84 -2.68
C GLU A 230 -14.41 20.44 -3.97
N ILE A 231 -14.40 19.65 -5.05
CA ILE A 231 -13.99 20.13 -6.36
C ILE A 231 -15.20 20.84 -6.96
N LEU A 232 -15.18 22.17 -6.93
CA LEU A 232 -16.11 22.99 -7.70
C LEU A 232 -15.79 22.80 -9.19
N TYR A 233 -16.57 21.98 -9.88
CA TYR A 233 -16.56 21.95 -11.34
C TYR A 233 -17.13 23.28 -11.85
N PHE A 234 -16.29 24.11 -12.47
CA PHE A 234 -16.69 25.29 -13.25
C PHE A 234 -16.82 24.94 -14.74
#